data_AF-A0A962B4Y7-F1
#
_entry.id   AF-A0A962B4Y7-F1
#
_cell.length_a   1.000
_cell.length_b   1.000
_cell.length_c   1.000
_cell.angle_alpha   90.00
_cell.angle_beta   90.00
_cell.angle_gamma   90.00
#
_symmetry.space_group_name_H-M   'P 1'
#
loop_
_entity.id
_entity.type
_entity.pdbx_description
1 polymer ?
#
loop_
_entity_poly.entity_id
_entity_poly.type
_entity_poly.pdbx_seq_one_letter_code
_entity_poly.pdbx_strand_id
1 'polypeptide(L)'
;MPFKAMLAGYKREWITGDVTAGVVVAILLIPQAMAYALLVGLPASAGLYASLLPPLLYAAFGTSRVLAVGPTAILSLMVASALQPLAPIGTPEYMGLALTLSLMCAVLCLILGALRAGSLVNFMSHPVIAGFMSASGIIIIFSQLKHVLGLDVPVTESIPTIVKHVALGLANTNLIALAIAAFTLLVLLLRV
;
A
#
# COMPACT_ATOMS: atom_id res chain seq x y z
N MET A 1 -8.59 -8.89 -26.52
CA MET A 1 -8.51 -8.50 -25.09
C MET A 1 -7.82 -9.62 -24.31
N PRO A 2 -6.84 -9.31 -23.46
CA PRO A 2 -6.04 -10.28 -22.72
C PRO A 2 -6.88 -11.32 -21.96
N PHE A 3 -8.00 -10.88 -21.37
CA PHE A 3 -8.96 -11.75 -20.68
C PHE A 3 -9.47 -12.92 -21.53
N LYS A 4 -9.76 -12.71 -22.83
CA LYS A 4 -10.23 -13.80 -23.71
C LYS A 4 -9.15 -14.84 -23.96
N ALA A 5 -7.91 -14.40 -24.16
CA ALA A 5 -6.76 -15.30 -24.32
C ALA A 5 -6.49 -16.07 -23.02
N MET A 6 -6.62 -15.39 -21.88
CA MET A 6 -6.53 -16.01 -20.57
C MET A 6 -7.61 -17.07 -20.37
N LEU A 7 -8.86 -16.81 -20.76
CA LEU A 7 -9.94 -17.78 -20.60
C LEU A 7 -9.78 -18.99 -21.54
N ALA A 8 -9.31 -18.77 -22.78
CA ALA A 8 -9.10 -19.83 -23.75
C ALA A 8 -8.05 -20.86 -23.31
N GLY A 9 -7.01 -20.41 -22.60
CA GLY A 9 -5.97 -21.28 -22.04
C GLY A 9 -6.24 -21.71 -20.60
N TYR A 10 -7.47 -21.59 -20.08
CA TYR A 10 -7.78 -21.88 -18.68
C TYR A 10 -8.17 -23.35 -18.46
N LYS A 11 -7.44 -24.05 -17.60
CA LYS A 11 -7.72 -25.45 -17.24
C LYS A 11 -8.68 -25.49 -16.05
N ARG A 12 -9.70 -26.35 -16.13
CA ARG A 12 -10.68 -26.54 -15.03
C ARG A 12 -10.02 -26.97 -13.72
N GLU A 13 -8.90 -27.69 -13.81
CA GLU A 13 -8.08 -28.12 -12.66
C GLU A 13 -7.58 -26.96 -11.80
N TRP A 14 -7.46 -25.75 -12.37
CA TRP A 14 -6.95 -24.58 -11.64
C TRP A 14 -8.02 -23.87 -10.80
N ILE A 15 -9.30 -24.14 -11.01
CA ILE A 15 -10.40 -23.45 -10.35
C ILE A 15 -10.28 -23.56 -8.82
N THR A 16 -10.00 -24.76 -8.32
CA THR A 16 -9.89 -24.99 -6.87
C THR A 16 -8.72 -24.22 -6.27
N GLY A 17 -7.56 -24.24 -6.95
CA GLY A 17 -6.38 -23.45 -6.57
C GLY A 17 -6.66 -21.96 -6.56
N ASP A 18 -7.24 -21.43 -7.65
CA ASP A 18 -7.52 -19.99 -7.80
C ASP A 18 -8.57 -19.50 -6.82
N VAL A 19 -9.60 -20.29 -6.51
CA VAL A 19 -10.60 -19.94 -5.49
C VAL A 19 -9.96 -19.88 -4.11
N THR A 20 -9.17 -20.89 -3.73
CA THR A 20 -8.49 -20.87 -2.42
C THR A 20 -7.49 -19.71 -2.32
N ALA A 21 -6.69 -19.47 -3.35
CA ALA A 21 -5.77 -18.35 -3.41
C ALA A 21 -6.51 -17.01 -3.35
N GLY A 22 -7.61 -16.86 -4.09
CA GLY A 22 -8.44 -15.66 -4.08
C GLY A 22 -9.05 -15.36 -2.70
N VAL A 23 -9.53 -16.38 -1.99
CA VAL A 23 -10.03 -16.23 -0.61
C VAL A 23 -8.90 -15.81 0.34
N VAL A 24 -7.74 -16.45 0.26
CA VAL A 24 -6.58 -16.08 1.09
C VAL A 24 -6.14 -14.65 0.81
N VAL A 25 -6.01 -14.27 -0.47
CA VAL A 25 -5.66 -12.90 -0.88
C VAL A 25 -6.69 -11.91 -0.37
N ALA A 26 -7.99 -12.20 -0.48
CA ALA A 26 -9.04 -11.32 0.03
C ALA A 26 -8.96 -11.12 1.55
N ILE A 27 -8.77 -12.21 2.31
CA ILE A 27 -8.62 -12.15 3.78
C ILE A 27 -7.42 -11.30 4.19
N LEU A 28 -6.30 -11.39 3.46
CA LEU A 28 -5.09 -10.60 3.75
C LEU A 28 -5.23 -9.14 3.29
N LEU A 29 -5.87 -8.92 2.14
CA LEU A 29 -5.94 -7.61 1.51
C LEU A 29 -6.88 -6.65 2.27
N ILE A 30 -7.99 -7.13 2.83
CA ILE A 30 -8.95 -6.30 3.57
C ILE A 30 -8.30 -5.52 4.72
N PRO A 31 -7.67 -6.16 5.73
CA PRO A 31 -7.06 -5.43 6.85
C PRO A 31 -5.87 -4.57 6.38
N GLN A 32 -5.09 -5.06 5.41
CA GLN A 32 -3.96 -4.33 4.85
C GLN A 32 -4.40 -3.03 4.17
N ALA A 33 -5.47 -3.08 3.38
CA ALA A 33 -6.03 -1.93 2.69
C ALA A 33 -6.59 -0.87 3.63
N MET A 34 -7.31 -1.31 4.67
CA MET A 34 -7.82 -0.43 5.71
C MET A 34 -6.68 0.29 6.43
N ALA A 35 -5.64 -0.45 6.81
CA ALA A 35 -4.45 0.12 7.46
C ALA A 35 -3.78 1.17 6.57
N TYR A 36 -3.63 0.90 5.27
CA TYR A 36 -3.01 1.82 4.33
C TYR A 36 -3.84 3.09 4.11
N ALA A 37 -5.17 3.00 4.04
CA ALA A 37 -6.02 4.20 3.99
C ALA A 37 -5.85 5.07 5.24
N LEU A 38 -5.79 4.43 6.42
CA LEU A 38 -5.56 5.12 7.70
C LEU A 38 -4.16 5.75 7.79
N LEU A 39 -3.14 5.16 7.15
CA LEU A 39 -1.82 5.78 7.06
C LEU A 39 -1.89 7.15 6.40
N VAL A 40 -2.71 7.30 5.36
CA VAL A 40 -2.89 8.58 4.64
C VAL A 40 -3.95 9.46 5.29
N GLY A 41 -4.53 9.05 6.41
CA GLY A 41 -5.58 9.82 7.08
C GLY A 41 -6.92 9.85 6.33
N LEU A 42 -7.16 8.86 5.46
CA LEU A 42 -8.46 8.61 4.83
C LEU A 42 -9.27 7.61 5.65
N PRO A 43 -10.62 7.62 5.52
CA PRO A 43 -11.46 6.60 6.15
C PRO A 43 -11.13 5.22 5.60
N ALA A 44 -11.25 4.18 6.44
CA ALA A 44 -10.94 2.80 6.06
C ALA A 44 -11.75 2.29 4.84
N SER A 45 -12.95 2.84 4.61
CA SER A 45 -13.78 2.55 3.43
C SER A 45 -13.08 2.91 2.12
N ALA A 46 -12.26 3.97 2.10
CA ALA A 46 -11.48 4.34 0.92
C ALA A 46 -10.46 3.24 0.54
N GLY A 47 -9.85 2.60 1.54
CA GLY A 47 -8.95 1.47 1.33
C GLY A 47 -9.65 0.25 0.73
N LEU A 48 -10.89 -0.03 1.20
CA LEU A 48 -11.71 -1.10 0.65
C LEU A 48 -12.05 -0.86 -0.82
N TYR A 49 -12.44 0.37 -1.19
CA TYR A 49 -12.67 0.73 -2.60
C TYR A 49 -11.40 0.59 -3.44
N ALA A 50 -10.25 1.03 -2.93
CA ALA A 50 -8.95 0.89 -3.57
C ALA A 50 -8.48 -0.56 -3.71
N SER A 51 -9.12 -1.52 -3.03
CA SER A 51 -8.73 -2.94 -3.03
C SER A 51 -9.75 -3.84 -3.70
N LEU A 52 -10.91 -3.30 -4.09
CA LEU A 52 -11.94 -4.03 -4.82
C LEU A 52 -11.91 -3.70 -6.31
N LEU A 53 -11.93 -2.41 -6.66
CA LEU A 53 -12.07 -1.99 -8.05
C LEU A 53 -10.81 -2.28 -8.89
N PRO A 54 -9.57 -1.99 -8.42
CA PRO A 54 -8.39 -2.22 -9.24
C PRO A 54 -8.14 -3.69 -9.61
N PRO A 55 -8.28 -4.69 -8.71
CA PRO A 55 -8.21 -6.10 -9.10
C PRO A 55 -9.24 -6.51 -10.17
N LEU A 56 -10.49 -6.02 -10.06
CA LEU A 56 -11.55 -6.32 -11.04
C LEU A 56 -11.21 -5.75 -12.42
N LEU A 57 -10.72 -4.52 -12.46
CA LEU A 57 -10.24 -3.90 -13.70
C LEU A 57 -9.01 -4.63 -14.23
N TYR A 58 -8.07 -5.01 -13.36
CA TYR A 58 -6.88 -5.77 -13.75
C TYR A 58 -7.24 -7.16 -14.28
N ALA A 59 -8.25 -7.83 -13.74
CA ALA A 59 -8.72 -9.11 -14.29
C ALA A 59 -9.21 -8.98 -15.75
N ALA A 60 -9.82 -7.85 -16.11
CA ALA A 60 -10.29 -7.60 -17.48
C ALA A 60 -9.18 -7.20 -18.47
N PHE A 61 -8.21 -6.38 -18.02
CA PHE A 61 -7.21 -5.75 -18.89
C PHE A 61 -5.77 -6.27 -18.70
N GLY A 62 -5.50 -6.96 -17.61
CA GLY A 62 -4.19 -7.44 -17.21
C GLY A 62 -3.70 -8.61 -18.06
N THR A 63 -2.38 -8.77 -18.10
CA THR A 63 -1.71 -9.82 -18.88
C THR A 63 -1.18 -10.96 -18.00
N SER A 64 -0.97 -10.71 -16.70
CA SER A 64 -0.52 -11.73 -15.74
C SER A 64 -1.71 -12.32 -14.98
N ARG A 65 -1.70 -13.64 -14.83
CA ARG A 65 -2.72 -14.38 -14.05
C ARG A 65 -2.53 -14.30 -12.55
N VAL A 66 -1.29 -14.08 -12.10
CA VAL A 66 -0.89 -14.19 -10.69
C VAL A 66 -0.59 -12.84 -10.04
N LEU A 67 -0.64 -11.74 -10.81
CA LEU A 67 -0.40 -10.42 -10.27
C LEU A 67 -1.63 -9.92 -9.51
N ALA A 68 -1.49 -9.76 -8.20
CA ALA A 68 -2.48 -9.06 -7.38
C ALA A 68 -2.17 -7.56 -7.37
N VAL A 69 -3.17 -6.73 -7.68
CA VAL A 69 -3.07 -5.27 -7.65
C VAL A 69 -3.78 -4.76 -6.40
N GLY A 70 -3.18 -3.81 -5.68
CA GLY A 70 -3.79 -3.25 -4.48
C GLY A 70 -3.01 -2.06 -3.94
N PRO A 71 -3.51 -1.41 -2.89
CA PRO A 71 -2.80 -0.34 -2.23
C PRO A 71 -1.50 -0.87 -1.60
N THR A 72 -0.48 -0.02 -1.53
CA THR A 72 0.81 -0.34 -0.92
C THR A 72 1.19 0.71 0.13
N ALA A 73 1.96 0.28 1.14
CA ALA A 73 2.36 1.15 2.25
C ALA A 73 3.13 2.39 1.77
N ILE A 74 4.10 2.21 0.86
CA ILE A 74 4.92 3.34 0.40
C ILE A 74 4.12 4.35 -0.43
N LEU A 75 3.27 3.89 -1.35
CA LEU A 75 2.43 4.82 -2.13
C LEU A 75 1.48 5.59 -1.20
N SER A 76 1.01 4.96 -0.13
CA SER A 76 0.19 5.61 0.89
C SER A 76 0.96 6.73 1.60
N LEU A 77 2.23 6.50 1.97
CA LEU A 77 3.09 7.53 2.56
C LEU A 77 3.41 8.67 1.58
N MET A 78 3.59 8.36 0.29
CA MET A 78 3.82 9.36 -0.76
C MET A 78 2.60 10.25 -0.99
N VAL A 79 1.40 9.68 -0.96
CA VAL A 79 0.17 10.47 -1.02
C VAL A 79 0.07 11.36 0.23
N ALA A 80 0.38 10.82 1.41
CA ALA A 80 0.30 11.59 2.64
C ALA A 80 1.25 12.79 2.61
N SER A 81 2.51 12.58 2.21
CA SER A 81 3.54 13.62 2.12
C SER A 81 3.22 14.67 1.07
N ALA A 82 2.58 14.29 -0.04
CA ALA A 82 2.15 15.23 -1.08
C ALA A 82 0.96 16.10 -0.64
N LEU A 83 0.02 15.55 0.15
CA LEU A 83 -1.24 16.22 0.47
C LEU A 83 -1.22 16.98 1.81
N GLN A 84 -0.44 16.52 2.79
CA GLN A 84 -0.35 17.17 4.11
C GLN A 84 -0.02 18.67 4.07
N PRO A 85 0.87 19.17 3.19
CA PRO A 85 1.14 20.60 3.10
C PRO A 85 -0.02 21.43 2.54
N LEU A 86 -1.00 20.79 1.89
CA LEU A 86 -2.08 21.46 1.16
C LEU A 86 -3.38 21.54 1.98
N ALA A 87 -3.67 20.51 2.78
CA ALA A 87 -4.86 20.48 3.62
C ALA A 87 -4.61 19.67 4.91
N PRO A 88 -5.31 19.97 6.02
CA PRO A 88 -5.24 19.17 7.22
C PRO A 88 -5.88 17.79 7.00
N ILE A 89 -5.23 16.75 7.53
CA ILE A 89 -5.76 15.38 7.52
C ILE A 89 -7.16 15.31 8.15
N GLY A 90 -8.04 14.49 7.57
CA GLY A 90 -9.39 14.25 8.08
C GLY A 90 -10.44 15.29 7.67
N THR A 91 -10.04 16.34 6.95
CA THR A 91 -10.98 17.32 6.41
C THR A 91 -11.62 16.83 5.10
N PRO A 92 -12.85 17.29 4.76
CA PRO A 92 -13.46 17.01 3.46
C PRO A 92 -12.59 17.47 2.28
N GLU A 93 -11.86 18.57 2.46
CA GLU A 93 -10.93 19.12 1.47
C GLU A 93 -9.75 18.16 1.22
N TYR A 94 -9.16 17.59 2.27
CA TYR A 94 -8.10 16.57 2.14
C TYR A 94 -8.57 15.35 1.33
N MET A 95 -9.79 14.89 1.58
CA MET A 95 -10.38 13.78 0.82
C MET A 95 -10.59 14.15 -0.65
N GLY A 96 -11.06 15.37 -0.93
CA GLY A 96 -11.17 15.91 -2.29
C GLY A 96 -9.83 15.97 -3.03
N LEU A 97 -8.77 16.42 -2.34
CA LEU A 97 -7.41 16.42 -2.90
C LEU A 97 -6.89 15.01 -3.19
N ALA A 98 -7.13 14.04 -2.30
CA ALA A 98 -6.73 12.65 -2.51
C ALA A 98 -7.42 12.02 -3.73
N LEU A 99 -8.73 12.26 -3.90
CA LEU A 99 -9.47 11.82 -5.08
C LEU A 99 -8.94 12.49 -6.36
N THR A 100 -8.64 13.78 -6.30
CA THR A 100 -8.10 14.54 -7.43
C THR A 100 -6.71 14.03 -7.83
N LEU A 101 -5.82 13.82 -6.85
CA LEU A 101 -4.50 13.25 -7.09
C LEU A 101 -4.60 11.85 -7.71
N SER A 102 -5.48 10.99 -7.18
CA SER A 102 -5.73 9.66 -7.75
C SER A 102 -6.18 9.74 -9.21
N LEU A 103 -7.07 10.68 -9.53
CA LEU A 103 -7.54 10.90 -10.90
C LEU A 103 -6.42 11.39 -11.82
N MET A 104 -5.61 12.35 -11.35
CA MET A 104 -4.44 12.85 -12.09
C MET A 104 -3.45 11.72 -12.39
N CYS A 105 -3.13 10.90 -11.38
CA CYS A 105 -2.29 9.73 -11.55
C CYS A 105 -2.88 8.75 -12.58
N ALA A 106 -4.19 8.47 -12.52
CA ALA A 106 -4.85 7.60 -13.49
C ALA A 106 -4.74 8.15 -14.93
N VAL A 107 -5.01 9.43 -15.14
CA VAL A 107 -4.88 10.09 -16.45
C VAL A 107 -3.44 10.04 -16.95
N LEU A 108 -2.46 10.36 -16.10
CA LEU A 108 -1.04 10.28 -16.45
C LEU A 108 -0.62 8.85 -16.81
N CYS A 109 -1.05 7.84 -16.03
CA CYS A 109 -0.79 6.44 -16.33
C CYS A 109 -1.42 6.01 -17.66
N LEU A 110 -2.62 6.48 -18.00
CA LEU A 110 -3.25 6.21 -19.30
C LEU A 110 -2.48 6.86 -20.45
N ILE A 111 -2.02 8.10 -20.29
CA ILE A 111 -1.19 8.79 -21.28
C ILE A 111 0.13 8.03 -21.49
N LEU A 112 0.83 7.70 -20.41
CA LEU A 112 2.08 6.93 -20.47
C LEU A 112 1.87 5.54 -21.08
N GLY A 113 0.74 4.90 -20.78
CA GLY A 113 0.34 3.63 -21.40
C GLY A 113 0.11 3.76 -22.90
N ALA A 114 -0.58 4.82 -23.35
CA ALA A 114 -0.81 5.11 -24.76
C ALA A 114 0.51 5.40 -25.51
N LEU A 115 1.45 6.10 -24.86
CA LEU A 115 2.79 6.35 -25.36
C LEU A 115 3.71 5.12 -25.30
N ARG A 116 3.22 3.99 -24.77
CA ARG A 116 4.01 2.76 -24.53
C ARG A 116 5.27 3.02 -23.70
N ALA A 117 5.21 3.99 -22.80
CA ALA A 117 6.33 4.36 -21.94
C ALA A 117 6.71 3.28 -20.92
N GLY A 118 5.97 2.17 -20.86
CA GLY A 118 6.36 0.99 -20.07
C GLY A 118 7.73 0.41 -20.48
N SER A 119 8.19 0.64 -21.71
CA SER A 119 9.56 0.28 -22.12
C SER A 119 10.63 1.01 -21.32
N LEU A 120 10.34 2.20 -20.78
CA LEU A 120 11.28 2.96 -19.95
C LEU A 120 11.63 2.20 -18.66
N VAL A 121 10.70 1.40 -18.13
CA VAL A 121 10.92 0.59 -16.93
C VAL A 121 12.02 -0.45 -17.16
N ASN A 122 12.18 -0.95 -18.40
CA ASN A 122 13.25 -1.90 -18.72
C ASN A 122 14.65 -1.29 -18.68
N PHE A 123 14.78 0.05 -18.66
CA PHE A 123 16.05 0.74 -18.50
C PHE A 123 16.40 1.02 -17.03
N MET A 124 15.52 0.70 -16.08
CA MET A 124 15.85 0.78 -14.66
C MET A 124 16.81 -0.35 -14.31
N SER A 125 18.02 0.01 -13.89
CA SER A 125 19.04 -0.97 -13.53
C SER A 125 18.63 -1.73 -12.26
N HIS A 126 19.04 -3.00 -12.17
CA HIS A 126 18.78 -3.83 -10.99
C HIS A 126 19.23 -3.17 -9.67
N PRO A 127 20.40 -2.49 -9.60
CA PRO A 127 20.80 -1.75 -8.39
C PRO A 127 19.83 -0.63 -7.99
N VAL A 128 19.24 0.09 -8.95
CA VAL A 128 18.28 1.17 -8.65
C VAL A 128 17.01 0.62 -8.03
N ILE A 129 16.48 -0.47 -8.60
CA ILE A 129 15.28 -1.13 -8.06
C ILE A 129 15.57 -1.71 -6.67
N ALA A 130 16.72 -2.37 -6.49
CA ALA A 130 17.14 -2.91 -5.19
C ALA A 130 17.33 -1.81 -4.13
N GLY A 131 17.94 -0.69 -4.50
CA GLY A 131 18.10 0.48 -3.63
C GLY A 131 16.76 1.08 -3.24
N PHE A 132 15.84 1.26 -4.21
CA PHE A 132 14.50 1.75 -3.96
C PHE A 132 13.72 0.82 -3.01
N MET A 133 13.73 -0.49 -3.24
CA MET A 133 13.06 -1.46 -2.36
C MET A 133 13.65 -1.45 -0.94
N SER A 134 14.98 -1.37 -0.81
CA SER A 134 15.66 -1.32 0.49
C SER A 134 15.29 -0.05 1.27
N ALA A 135 15.35 1.11 0.62
CA ALA A 135 14.94 2.39 1.21
C ALA A 135 13.46 2.38 1.61
N SER A 136 12.60 1.84 0.74
CA SER A 136 11.17 1.67 1.00
C SER A 136 10.92 0.83 2.24
N GLY A 137 11.62 -0.31 2.38
CA GLY A 137 11.52 -1.17 3.56
C GLY A 137 11.90 -0.45 4.85
N ILE A 138 13.00 0.31 4.83
CA ILE A 138 13.44 1.13 5.97
C ILE A 138 12.36 2.16 6.34
N ILE A 139 11.87 2.94 5.37
CA ILE A 139 10.81 3.94 5.60
C ILE A 139 9.55 3.29 6.19
N ILE A 140 9.14 2.13 5.66
CA ILE A 140 7.99 1.37 6.19
C ILE A 140 8.23 1.01 7.65
N ILE A 141 9.38 0.44 8.01
CA ILE A 141 9.69 0.07 9.41
C ILE A 141 9.58 1.29 10.33
N PHE A 142 10.20 2.42 9.98
CA PHE A 142 10.13 3.64 10.78
C PHE A 142 8.70 4.19 10.89
N SER A 143 7.92 4.13 9.80
CA SER A 143 6.52 4.58 9.80
C SER A 143 5.61 3.76 10.73
N GLN A 144 6.00 2.52 11.05
CA GLN A 144 5.23 1.66 11.96
C GLN A 144 5.52 1.92 13.44
N LEU A 145 6.61 2.61 13.79
CA LEU A 145 6.98 2.87 15.18
C LEU A 145 5.87 3.59 15.97
N LYS A 146 5.12 4.48 15.30
CA LYS A 146 4.00 5.19 15.92
C LYS A 146 2.92 4.24 16.45
N HIS A 147 2.59 3.19 15.68
CA HIS A 147 1.57 2.20 16.07
C HIS A 147 2.09 1.24 17.13
N VAL A 148 3.34 0.80 17.01
CA VAL A 148 3.98 -0.12 17.96
C VAL A 148 4.13 0.53 19.34
N LEU A 149 4.52 1.80 19.39
CA LEU A 149 4.70 2.54 20.64
C LEU A 149 3.41 3.22 21.12
N GLY A 150 2.35 3.22 20.30
CA GLY A 150 1.10 3.93 20.58
C GLY A 150 1.29 5.45 20.75
N LEU A 151 2.19 6.04 19.96
CA LEU A 151 2.51 7.46 19.98
C LEU A 151 1.85 8.20 18.82
N ASP A 152 1.52 9.47 19.04
CA ASP A 152 1.07 10.35 17.96
C ASP A 152 2.29 10.96 17.25
N VAL A 153 2.68 10.35 16.14
CA VAL A 153 3.79 10.79 15.30
C VAL A 153 3.24 11.22 13.94
N PRO A 154 3.67 12.38 13.40
CA PRO A 154 3.27 12.81 12.06
C PRO A 154 3.56 11.74 11.01
N VAL A 155 2.61 11.52 10.09
CA VAL A 155 2.82 10.60 8.96
C VAL A 155 3.77 11.28 7.99
N THR A 156 4.98 10.75 7.82
CA THR A 156 5.98 11.35 6.92
C THR A 156 6.96 10.28 6.43
N GLU A 157 7.66 10.58 5.35
CA GLU A 157 8.79 9.76 4.86
C GLU A 157 10.13 10.19 5.49
N SER A 158 10.15 11.34 6.18
CA SER A 158 11.35 11.87 6.84
C SER A 158 11.70 11.07 8.10
N ILE A 159 12.65 10.14 7.97
CA ILE A 159 13.20 9.35 9.10
C ILE A 159 13.69 10.26 10.24
N PRO A 160 14.46 11.35 10.00
CA PRO A 160 14.89 12.23 11.10
C PRO A 160 13.71 12.82 11.88
N THR A 161 12.64 13.18 11.19
CA THR A 161 11.42 13.70 11.82
C THR A 161 10.74 12.64 12.69
N ILE A 162 10.64 11.40 12.19
CA ILE A 162 10.08 10.26 12.94
C ILE A 162 10.91 9.99 14.19
N VAL A 163 12.24 9.85 14.04
CA VAL A 163 13.15 9.57 15.15
C VAL A 163 13.07 10.65 16.22
N LYS A 164 13.03 11.93 15.83
CA LYS A 164 12.88 13.04 16.78
C LYS A 164 11.59 12.94 17.58
N HIS A 165 10.44 12.69 16.94
CA HIS A 165 9.15 12.60 17.64
C HIS A 165 9.08 11.35 18.53
N VAL A 166 9.60 10.22 18.08
CA VAL A 166 9.70 9.00 18.90
C VAL A 166 10.62 9.23 20.10
N ALA A 167 11.77 9.87 19.90
CA ALA A 167 12.72 10.21 20.96
C ALA A 167 12.09 11.08 22.07
N LEU A 168 11.30 12.08 21.66
CA LEU A 168 10.59 12.96 22.60
C LEU A 168 9.37 12.27 23.25
N GLY A 169 8.74 11.32 22.54
CA GLY A 169 7.52 10.64 22.96
C GLY A 169 7.73 9.39 23.81
N LEU A 170 8.96 8.89 23.99
CA LEU A 170 9.23 7.62 24.69
C LEU A 170 8.60 7.53 26.09
N ALA A 171 8.56 8.64 26.83
CA ALA A 171 7.94 8.67 28.16
C ALA A 171 6.43 8.44 28.14
N ASN A 172 5.76 8.74 27.01
CA ASN A 172 4.33 8.60 26.81
C ASN A 172 3.96 7.32 26.04
N THR A 173 4.87 6.35 25.98
CA THR A 173 4.64 5.08 25.26
C THR A 173 3.46 4.33 25.88
N ASN A 174 2.55 3.87 25.02
CA ASN A 174 1.46 3.01 25.45
C ASN A 174 1.97 1.56 25.63
N LEU A 175 2.09 1.13 26.88
CA LEU A 175 2.60 -0.20 27.24
C LEU A 175 1.71 -1.34 26.68
N ILE A 176 0.41 -1.11 26.54
CA ILE A 176 -0.52 -2.12 26.01
C ILE A 176 -0.29 -2.29 24.51
N ALA A 177 -0.18 -1.19 23.77
CA ALA A 177 0.14 -1.23 22.34
C ALA A 177 1.48 -1.93 22.08
N LEU A 178 2.49 -1.60 22.89
CA LEU A 178 3.81 -2.23 22.83
C LEU A 178 3.75 -3.73 23.13
N ALA A 179 3.00 -4.15 24.16
CA ALA A 179 2.84 -5.55 24.51
C ALA A 179 2.14 -6.35 23.39
N ILE A 180 1.08 -5.79 22.79
CA ILE A 180 0.37 -6.41 21.66
C ILE A 180 1.31 -6.54 20.46
N ALA A 181 2.06 -5.48 20.14
CA ALA A 181 2.99 -5.49 19.02
C ALA A 181 4.12 -6.51 19.23
N ALA A 182 4.72 -6.55 20.42
CA ALA A 182 5.77 -7.51 20.77
C ALA A 182 5.24 -8.95 20.75
N PHE A 183 4.05 -9.21 21.28
CA PHE A 183 3.41 -10.51 21.22
C PHE A 183 3.12 -10.95 19.79
N THR A 184 2.59 -10.04 18.96
CA THR A 184 2.30 -10.32 17.55
C THR A 184 3.59 -10.65 16.78
N LEU A 185 4.66 -9.87 17.00
CA LEU A 185 5.98 -10.12 16.40
C LEU A 185 6.55 -11.49 16.84
N LEU A 186 6.45 -11.81 18.14
CA LEU A 186 6.89 -13.10 18.68
C LEU A 186 6.15 -14.27 18.02
N VAL A 187 4.82 -14.19 17.94
CA VAL A 187 4.00 -15.24 17.31
C VAL A 187 4.37 -15.42 15.84
N LEU A 188 4.61 -14.32 15.12
CA LEU A 188 5.06 -14.37 13.72
C LEU A 188 6.44 -15.05 13.59
N LEU A 189 7.40 -14.66 14.44
CA LEU A 189 8.76 -15.24 14.41
C LEU A 189 8.81 -16.72 14.80
N LEU A 190 7.88 -17.19 15.64
CA LEU A 190 7.78 -18.60 16.02
C LEU A 190 7.08 -19.48 14.96
N ARG A 191 6.41 -18.88 13.98
CA ARG A 191 5.70 -19.57 12.90
C ARG A 191 6.44 -19.54 11.55
N VAL A 192 7.55 -18.83 11.47
CA VAL A 192 8.49 -18.83 10.34
C VAL A 192 9.60 -19.83 10.62
#